data_AF-A0A6N8V3Q0-F1
#
_entry.id   AF-A0A6N8V3Q0-F1
#
_cell.length_a   1.000
_cell.length_b   1.000
_cell.length_c   1.000
_cell.angle_alpha   90.00
_cell.angle_beta   90.00
_cell.angle_gamma   90.00
#
_symmetry.space_group_name_H-M   'P 1'
#
loop_
_entity.id
_entity.type
_entity.pdbx_description
1 polymer ?
#
loop_
_entity_poly.entity_id
_entity_poly.type
_entity_poly.pdbx_seq_one_letter_code
_entity_poly.pdbx_strand_id
1 'polypeptide(L)'
;MSYCSLPWVNGYHFAKALAHRQSEESASAFSAATPPVAKSLLLWGGIDPEGNPFLNPAFVVDAPPTLPTSPGGYTVTGRDAEGAELFSMSFTMPEALIEEEGEAGMMRTFAFVLPVRPAWANALARITLSEPDATVTLDRESDLPMVILRDPQTGQVRGFLRDLPPSATQAAADAVGHAAGRSLEMLFSRGIPGVDAWRR
;
A
#
# COMPACT_ATOMS: atom_id res chain seq x y z
N MET A 1 26.26 31.12 15.56
CA MET A 1 25.18 30.65 14.66
C MET A 1 25.10 29.15 14.80
N SER A 2 24.13 28.66 15.55
CA SER A 2 23.95 27.24 15.82
C SER A 2 22.47 26.99 16.10
N TYR A 3 21.74 26.69 15.04
CA TYR A 3 20.39 26.13 15.10
C TYR A 3 20.45 24.82 14.32
N CYS A 4 20.69 23.70 15.01
CA CYS A 4 20.43 22.32 14.56
C CYS A 4 20.68 21.31 15.70
N SER A 5 20.24 21.61 16.92
CA SER A 5 19.98 20.56 17.91
C SER A 5 18.54 20.71 18.34
N LEU A 6 17.68 19.82 17.85
CA LEU A 6 16.29 19.73 18.30
C LEU A 6 16.30 18.90 19.60
N PRO A 7 16.13 19.49 20.80
CA PRO A 7 16.18 18.76 22.07
C PRO A 7 14.91 17.93 22.36
N TRP A 8 13.86 18.08 21.54
CA TRP A 8 12.50 17.63 21.87
C TRP A 8 12.23 16.14 21.57
N VAL A 9 13.10 15.47 20.80
CA VAL A 9 13.01 14.02 20.60
C VAL A 9 14.33 13.37 21.01
N ASN A 10 14.47 13.08 22.30
CA ASN A 10 15.51 12.16 22.77
C ASN A 10 15.21 10.76 22.18
N GLY A 11 16.23 10.05 21.70
CA GLY A 11 16.10 8.70 21.14
C GLY A 11 15.38 7.72 22.07
N TYR A 12 15.41 7.93 23.39
CA TYR A 12 14.61 7.17 24.35
C TYR A 12 13.09 7.35 24.17
N HIS A 13 12.63 8.59 24.01
CA HIS A 13 11.20 8.89 23.78
C HIS A 13 10.76 8.43 22.40
N PHE A 14 11.62 8.58 21.39
CA PHE A 14 11.38 8.02 20.05
C PHE A 14 11.21 6.51 20.09
N ALA A 15 12.12 5.78 20.74
CA ALA A 15 12.07 4.33 20.85
C ALA A 15 10.80 3.86 21.59
N LYS A 16 10.39 4.56 22.66
CA LYS A 16 9.14 4.27 23.36
C LYS A 16 7.90 4.54 22.52
N ALA A 17 7.86 5.66 21.80
CA ALA A 17 6.76 5.98 20.90
C ALA A 17 6.66 4.93 19.76
N LEU A 18 7.79 4.52 19.19
CA LEU A 18 7.84 3.49 18.16
C LEU A 18 7.40 2.12 18.70
N ALA A 19 7.86 1.73 19.88
CA ALA A 19 7.45 0.49 20.54
C ALA A 19 5.94 0.48 20.85
N HIS A 20 5.39 1.60 21.30
CA HIS A 20 3.96 1.74 21.56
C HIS A 20 3.14 1.60 20.27
N ARG A 21 3.54 2.27 19.18
CA ARG A 21 2.88 2.13 17.87
C ARG A 21 2.92 0.67 17.37
N GLN A 22 4.05 -0.01 17.51
CA GLN A 22 4.15 -1.43 17.15
C GLN A 22 3.21 -2.31 17.98
N SER A 23 3.03 -2.00 19.28
CA SER A 23 2.12 -2.76 20.14
C SER A 23 0.64 -2.53 19.84
N GLU A 24 0.24 -1.29 19.50
CA GLU A 24 -1.15 -0.95 19.14
C GLU A 24 -1.54 -1.57 17.79
N GLU A 25 -0.64 -1.51 16.81
CA GLU A 25 -0.85 -2.13 15.49
C GLU A 25 -0.91 -3.66 15.59
N SER A 26 -0.10 -4.25 16.48
CA SER A 26 -0.20 -5.67 16.81
C SER A 26 -1.54 -5.98 17.50
N ALA A 27 -1.98 -5.18 18.47
CA ALA A 27 -3.23 -5.40 19.20
C ALA A 27 -4.47 -5.32 18.28
N SER A 28 -4.46 -4.45 17.26
CA SER A 28 -5.52 -4.37 16.25
C SER A 28 -5.51 -5.56 15.28
N ALA A 29 -4.34 -6.18 15.04
CA ALA A 29 -4.17 -7.32 14.14
C ALA A 29 -4.51 -8.70 14.75
N PHE A 30 -4.72 -8.82 16.07
CA PHE A 30 -4.80 -10.12 16.78
C PHE A 30 -6.20 -10.55 17.27
N SER A 31 -7.28 -10.23 16.56
CA SER A 31 -8.62 -10.79 16.90
C SER A 31 -9.44 -11.30 15.71
N ALA A 32 -8.78 -11.93 14.74
CA ALA A 32 -9.43 -12.84 13.81
C ALA A 32 -8.54 -14.07 13.65
N ALA A 33 -9.13 -15.27 13.68
CA ALA A 33 -8.42 -16.53 13.40
C ALA A 33 -7.59 -16.35 12.12
N THR A 34 -6.25 -16.47 12.22
CA THR A 34 -5.32 -16.19 11.13
C THR A 34 -5.75 -16.96 9.89
N PRO A 35 -6.29 -16.29 8.84
CA PRO A 35 -6.60 -16.96 7.60
C PRO A 35 -5.29 -17.52 7.01
N PRO A 36 -5.33 -18.64 6.27
CA PRO A 36 -4.13 -19.15 5.62
C PRO A 36 -3.52 -18.05 4.75
N VAL A 37 -2.21 -17.86 4.92
CA VAL A 37 -1.44 -16.94 4.08
C VAL A 37 -1.61 -17.38 2.63
N ALA A 38 -2.25 -16.53 1.83
CA ALA A 38 -2.49 -16.74 0.42
C ALA A 38 -1.86 -15.60 -0.36
N LYS A 39 -1.48 -15.87 -1.61
CA LYS A 39 -1.06 -14.84 -2.55
C LYS A 39 -2.23 -13.88 -2.76
N SER A 40 -2.00 -12.62 -2.45
CA SER A 40 -3.02 -11.59 -2.41
C SER A 40 -2.53 -10.30 -3.07
N LEU A 41 -3.45 -9.48 -3.55
CA LEU A 41 -3.21 -8.17 -4.14
C LEU A 41 -3.51 -7.11 -3.09
N LEU A 42 -2.48 -6.36 -2.69
CA LEU A 42 -2.59 -5.18 -1.84
C LEU A 42 -2.99 -3.98 -2.68
N LEU A 43 -4.13 -3.40 -2.33
CA LEU A 43 -4.72 -2.20 -2.93
C LEU A 43 -4.91 -1.16 -1.85
N TRP A 44 -4.53 0.08 -2.13
CA TRP A 44 -4.59 1.16 -1.15
C TRP A 44 -4.59 2.52 -1.83
N GLY A 45 -5.03 3.51 -1.09
CA GLY A 45 -5.22 4.85 -1.60
C GLY A 45 -6.09 5.64 -0.66
N GLY A 46 -6.66 6.71 -1.17
CA GLY A 46 -7.43 7.60 -0.35
C GLY A 46 -7.86 8.85 -1.06
N ILE A 47 -8.25 9.83 -0.25
CA ILE A 47 -8.53 11.19 -0.64
C ILE A 47 -7.67 12.06 0.25
N ASP A 48 -6.89 12.94 -0.38
CA ASP A 48 -6.05 13.90 0.32
C ASP A 48 -6.91 15.00 1.00
N PRO A 49 -6.33 15.82 1.89
CA PRO A 49 -7.05 16.91 2.54
C PRO A 49 -7.67 17.93 1.57
N GLU A 50 -7.10 18.05 0.36
CA GLU A 50 -7.57 18.90 -0.72
C GLU A 50 -8.78 18.30 -1.48
N GLY A 51 -9.14 17.05 -1.18
CA GLY A 51 -10.26 16.36 -1.81
C GLY A 51 -9.91 15.60 -3.09
N ASN A 52 -8.64 15.47 -3.45
CA ASN A 52 -8.21 14.73 -4.64
C ASN A 52 -8.07 13.23 -4.30
N PRO A 53 -8.71 12.35 -5.07
CA PRO A 53 -8.52 10.92 -4.90
C PRO A 53 -7.14 10.50 -5.43
N PHE A 54 -6.47 9.63 -4.69
CA PHE A 54 -5.20 9.05 -5.08
C PHE A 54 -5.20 7.53 -4.93
N LEU A 55 -4.45 6.86 -5.80
CA LEU A 55 -4.13 5.44 -5.69
C LEU A 55 -2.64 5.27 -5.56
N ASN A 56 -2.24 4.43 -4.62
CA ASN A 56 -0.85 4.05 -4.48
C ASN A 56 -0.59 2.77 -5.30
N PRO A 57 0.66 2.55 -5.76
CA PRO A 57 1.07 1.33 -6.45
C PRO A 57 0.59 0.07 -5.73
N ALA A 58 -0.02 -0.85 -6.49
CA ALA A 58 -0.49 -2.13 -5.99
C ALA A 58 0.64 -3.15 -5.95
N PHE A 59 0.56 -4.09 -5.01
CA PHE A 59 1.58 -5.11 -4.77
C PHE A 59 0.98 -6.50 -4.63
N VAL A 60 1.69 -7.52 -5.12
CA VAL A 60 1.38 -8.91 -4.79
C VAL A 60 2.12 -9.26 -3.49
N VAL A 61 1.38 -9.72 -2.49
CA VAL A 61 1.87 -10.02 -1.15
C VAL A 61 1.29 -11.34 -0.66
N ASP A 62 2.05 -12.06 0.16
CA ASP A 62 1.56 -13.20 0.91
C ASP A 62 0.95 -12.70 2.22
N ALA A 63 -0.34 -12.41 2.19
CA ALA A 63 -1.06 -11.87 3.34
C ALA A 63 -2.52 -12.36 3.36
N PRO A 64 -3.12 -12.52 4.56
CA PRO A 64 -4.53 -12.81 4.68
C PRO A 64 -5.41 -11.76 3.99
N PRO A 65 -6.53 -12.16 3.37
CA PRO A 65 -7.40 -11.22 2.70
C PRO A 65 -8.11 -10.29 3.68
N THR A 66 -8.13 -9.00 3.38
CA THR A 66 -8.86 -7.95 4.11
C THR A 66 -9.77 -7.23 3.12
N LEU A 67 -11.03 -7.64 3.12
CA LEU A 67 -12.06 -7.08 2.25
C LEU A 67 -12.83 -5.96 2.96
N PRO A 68 -13.43 -5.02 2.21
CA PRO A 68 -14.29 -4.01 2.81
C PRO A 68 -15.47 -4.65 3.55
N THR A 69 -15.72 -4.20 4.77
CA THR A 69 -16.76 -4.74 5.66
C THR A 69 -18.11 -4.04 5.51
N SER A 70 -18.12 -2.81 4.98
CA SER A 70 -19.33 -1.99 4.83
C SER A 70 -19.42 -1.44 3.41
N PRO A 71 -20.52 -1.68 2.68
CA PRO A 71 -20.73 -1.05 1.38
C PRO A 71 -20.89 0.46 1.55
N GLY A 72 -20.41 1.23 0.57
CA GLY A 72 -20.46 2.69 0.60
C GLY A 72 -20.35 3.31 -0.79
N GLY A 73 -20.22 4.64 -0.83
CA GLY A 73 -20.23 5.41 -2.08
C GLY A 73 -18.97 5.31 -2.93
N TYR A 74 -17.87 4.76 -2.39
CA TYR A 74 -16.62 4.58 -3.12
C TYR A 74 -16.56 3.21 -3.74
N THR A 75 -16.06 3.13 -4.97
CA THR A 75 -15.90 1.85 -5.68
C THR A 75 -14.47 1.70 -6.16
N VAL A 76 -13.87 0.55 -5.92
CA VAL A 76 -12.59 0.15 -6.52
C VAL A 76 -12.85 -1.01 -7.49
N THR A 77 -12.45 -0.82 -8.74
CA THR A 77 -12.64 -1.78 -9.83
C THR A 77 -11.31 -2.13 -10.47
N GLY A 78 -11.06 -3.42 -10.69
CA GLY A 78 -9.95 -3.92 -11.51
C GLY A 78 -10.46 -4.40 -12.86
N ARG A 79 -9.79 -3.99 -13.94
CA ARG A 79 -10.13 -4.36 -15.32
C ARG A 79 -8.94 -4.94 -16.07
N ASP A 80 -9.23 -5.78 -17.06
CA ASP A 80 -8.23 -6.24 -18.03
C ASP A 80 -7.95 -5.22 -19.14
N ALA A 81 -7.09 -5.58 -20.09
CA ALA A 81 -6.68 -4.69 -21.18
C ALA A 81 -7.84 -4.40 -22.15
N GLU A 82 -8.77 -5.35 -22.27
CA GLU A 82 -9.97 -5.28 -23.09
C GLU A 82 -11.11 -4.50 -22.39
N GLY A 83 -10.94 -4.19 -21.09
CA GLY A 83 -11.89 -3.44 -20.28
C GLY A 83 -12.92 -4.31 -19.55
N ALA A 84 -12.78 -5.64 -19.59
CA ALA A 84 -13.62 -6.54 -18.82
C ALA A 84 -13.30 -6.42 -17.32
N GLU A 85 -14.34 -6.47 -16.50
CA GLU A 85 -14.22 -6.36 -15.05
C GLU A 85 -13.70 -7.67 -14.44
N LEU A 86 -12.56 -7.57 -13.74
CA LEU A 86 -11.97 -8.69 -12.99
C LEU A 86 -12.48 -8.74 -11.54
N PHE A 87 -12.68 -7.56 -10.93
CA PHE A 87 -13.31 -7.39 -9.63
C PHE A 87 -13.88 -5.98 -9.48
N SER A 88 -14.89 -5.85 -8.63
CA SER A 88 -15.46 -4.55 -8.23
C SER A 88 -15.93 -4.64 -6.78
N MET A 89 -15.58 -3.64 -5.98
CA MET A 89 -15.94 -3.57 -4.57
C MET A 89 -16.35 -2.16 -4.19
N SER A 90 -17.54 -2.03 -3.61
CA SER A 90 -18.02 -0.78 -3.00
C SER A 90 -17.68 -0.74 -1.52
N PHE A 91 -17.27 0.41 -1.00
CA PHE A 91 -16.93 0.58 0.41
C PHE A 91 -17.14 2.01 0.91
N THR A 92 -17.23 2.13 2.24
CA THR A 92 -17.14 3.42 2.92
C THR A 92 -15.68 3.67 3.30
N MET A 93 -15.14 4.83 2.93
CA MET A 93 -13.75 5.17 3.24
C MET A 93 -13.64 5.67 4.69
N PRO A 94 -12.79 5.04 5.53
CA PRO A 94 -12.52 5.55 6.87
C PRO A 94 -11.95 6.96 6.84
N GLU A 95 -12.45 7.83 7.73
CA GLU A 95 -11.96 9.19 7.91
C GLU A 95 -10.94 9.23 9.05
N ALA A 96 -9.82 9.91 8.81
CA ALA A 96 -8.79 10.18 9.80
C ALA A 96 -8.55 11.68 9.86
N LEU A 97 -8.64 12.23 11.07
CA LEU A 97 -8.20 13.59 11.34
C LEU A 97 -6.68 13.64 11.23
N ILE A 98 -6.17 14.52 10.38
CA ILE A 98 -4.74 14.85 10.34
C ILE A 98 -4.55 16.32 10.68
N GLU A 99 -3.52 16.60 11.47
CA GLU A 99 -3.07 17.95 11.78
C GLU A 99 -1.75 18.16 11.05
N GLU A 100 -1.76 18.95 9.98
CA GLU A 100 -0.58 19.30 9.21
C GLU A 100 -0.36 20.81 9.31
N GLU A 101 0.83 21.24 9.73
CA GLU A 101 1.21 22.65 9.88
C GLU A 101 0.25 23.55 10.71
N GLY A 102 -0.59 22.95 11.56
CA GLY A 102 -1.57 23.65 12.39
C GLY A 102 -2.95 23.83 11.72
N GLU A 103 -3.15 23.29 10.53
CA GLU A 103 -4.45 23.16 9.87
C GLU A 103 -4.97 21.74 10.04
N ALA A 104 -6.22 21.63 10.49
CA ALA A 104 -6.91 20.35 10.62
C ALA A 104 -7.52 19.97 9.26
N GLY A 105 -6.99 18.92 8.65
CA GLY A 105 -7.48 18.33 7.40
C GLY A 105 -8.17 16.98 7.66
N MET A 106 -9.14 16.64 6.82
CA MET A 106 -9.74 15.31 6.81
C MET A 106 -9.06 14.48 5.72
N MET A 107 -8.26 13.50 6.12
CA MET A 107 -7.68 12.52 5.21
C MET A 107 -8.55 11.27 5.24
N ARG A 108 -8.88 10.72 4.07
CA ARG A 108 -9.58 9.43 3.99
C ARG A 108 -8.65 8.40 3.38
N THR A 109 -8.44 7.26 4.01
CA THR A 109 -7.54 6.23 3.48
C THR A 109 -8.14 4.84 3.59
N PHE A 110 -7.76 3.96 2.68
CA PHE A 110 -8.11 2.55 2.72
C PHE A 110 -6.92 1.68 2.35
N ALA A 111 -6.94 0.45 2.85
CA ALA A 111 -6.05 -0.63 2.44
C ALA A 111 -6.81 -1.95 2.44
N PHE A 112 -6.83 -2.63 1.30
CA PHE A 112 -7.48 -3.92 1.11
C PHE A 112 -6.47 -4.93 0.57
N VAL A 113 -6.64 -6.17 1.00
CA VAL A 113 -5.86 -7.32 0.53
C VAL A 113 -6.84 -8.29 -0.12
N LEU A 114 -6.80 -8.37 -1.45
CA LEU A 114 -7.72 -9.22 -2.22
C LEU A 114 -7.04 -10.56 -2.51
N PRO A 115 -7.71 -11.70 -2.30
CA PRO A 115 -7.14 -13.00 -2.67
C PRO A 115 -6.97 -13.07 -4.19
N VAL A 116 -5.74 -13.31 -4.66
CA VAL A 116 -5.45 -13.38 -6.09
C VAL A 116 -6.14 -14.58 -6.70
N ARG A 117 -6.82 -14.35 -7.83
CA ARG A 117 -7.28 -15.43 -8.71
C ARG A 117 -6.24 -15.68 -9.80
N PRO A 118 -5.95 -16.93 -10.18
CA PRO A 118 -4.98 -17.24 -11.24
C PRO A 118 -5.23 -16.49 -12.56
N ALA A 119 -6.50 -16.20 -12.88
CA ALA A 119 -6.88 -15.44 -14.07
C ALA A 119 -6.39 -13.98 -14.05
N TRP A 120 -6.16 -13.37 -12.89
CA TRP A 120 -5.79 -11.95 -12.78
C TRP A 120 -4.31 -11.71 -13.07
N ALA A 121 -3.46 -12.70 -12.81
CA ALA A 121 -1.99 -12.55 -12.81
C ALA A 121 -1.41 -11.97 -14.11
N ASN A 122 -2.07 -12.23 -15.24
CA ASN A 122 -1.68 -11.70 -16.55
C ASN A 122 -2.74 -10.78 -17.17
N ALA A 123 -3.94 -10.74 -16.60
CA ALA A 123 -5.06 -10.01 -17.17
C ALA A 123 -5.17 -8.59 -16.60
N LEU A 124 -4.86 -8.37 -15.31
CA LEU A 124 -5.08 -7.07 -14.68
C LEU A 124 -4.23 -5.99 -15.35
N ALA A 125 -4.89 -5.01 -15.96
CA ALA A 125 -4.28 -3.92 -16.69
C ALA A 125 -4.57 -2.55 -16.06
N ARG A 126 -5.68 -2.42 -15.34
CA ARG A 126 -6.12 -1.15 -14.77
C ARG A 126 -6.84 -1.35 -13.44
N ILE A 127 -6.54 -0.48 -12.48
CA ILE A 127 -7.29 -0.34 -11.23
C ILE A 127 -7.85 1.08 -11.19
N THR A 128 -9.13 1.21 -10.89
CA THR A 128 -9.82 2.50 -10.85
C THR A 128 -10.51 2.66 -9.52
N LEU A 129 -10.27 3.77 -8.85
CA LEU A 129 -11.02 4.24 -7.69
C LEU A 129 -11.99 5.31 -8.19
N SER A 130 -13.27 5.07 -7.99
CA SER A 130 -14.35 5.97 -8.37
C SER A 130 -15.13 6.41 -7.13
N GLU A 131 -15.34 7.71 -7.06
CA GLU A 131 -16.30 8.42 -6.25
C GLU A 131 -17.42 8.92 -7.19
N PRO A 132 -18.62 9.32 -6.70
CA PRO A 132 -19.65 9.90 -7.57
C PRO A 132 -19.15 11.04 -8.49
N ASP A 133 -18.21 11.87 -8.03
CA ASP A 133 -17.76 13.07 -8.76
C ASP A 133 -16.30 13.00 -9.26
N ALA A 134 -15.52 12.02 -8.81
CA ALA A 134 -14.10 11.93 -9.13
C ALA A 134 -13.67 10.49 -9.42
N THR A 135 -12.68 10.33 -10.29
CA THR A 135 -12.12 9.01 -10.60
C THR A 135 -10.63 9.13 -10.79
N VAL A 136 -9.88 8.24 -10.13
CA VAL A 136 -8.44 8.08 -10.28
C VAL A 136 -8.14 6.68 -10.78
N THR A 137 -7.18 6.58 -11.69
CA THR A 137 -6.82 5.33 -12.35
C THR A 137 -5.33 5.05 -12.15
N LEU A 138 -5.03 3.78 -11.89
CA LEU A 138 -3.71 3.22 -11.77
C LEU A 138 -3.53 2.14 -12.84
N ASP A 139 -2.50 2.26 -13.66
CA ASP A 139 -2.14 1.32 -14.72
C ASP A 139 -0.61 1.23 -14.87
N ARG A 140 -0.13 0.75 -16.02
CA ARG A 140 1.32 0.65 -16.29
C ARG A 140 1.95 2.00 -16.66
N GLU A 141 1.16 2.95 -17.13
CA GLU A 141 1.63 4.27 -17.58
C GLU A 141 1.68 5.28 -16.45
N SER A 142 1.02 4.99 -15.32
CA SER A 142 1.03 5.83 -14.13
C SER A 142 2.45 6.12 -13.59
N ASP A 143 3.40 5.22 -13.84
CA ASP A 143 4.83 5.31 -13.48
C ASP A 143 5.08 5.91 -12.08
N LEU A 144 4.45 5.30 -11.08
CA LEU A 144 4.59 5.63 -9.67
C LEU A 144 5.53 4.59 -9.02
N PRO A 145 6.87 4.72 -9.12
CA PRO A 145 7.78 3.73 -8.58
C PRO A 145 7.73 3.73 -7.06
N MET A 146 7.47 2.56 -6.50
CA MET A 146 7.46 2.34 -5.06
C MET A 146 8.11 1.01 -4.70
N VAL A 147 8.88 1.04 -3.62
CA VAL A 147 9.48 -0.14 -3.00
C VAL A 147 8.90 -0.34 -1.61
N ILE A 148 8.54 -1.59 -1.29
CA ILE A 148 8.28 -2.04 0.07
C ILE A 148 9.45 -2.91 0.50
N LEU A 149 10.06 -2.56 1.63
CA LEU A 149 11.01 -3.41 2.33
C LEU A 149 10.24 -4.15 3.43
N ARG A 150 10.32 -5.48 3.45
CA ARG A 150 9.69 -6.29 4.49
C ARG A 150 10.60 -7.38 5.00
N ASP A 151 10.31 -7.85 6.20
CA ASP A 151 10.91 -9.05 6.76
C ASP A 151 10.28 -10.29 6.12
N PRO A 152 11.06 -11.16 5.44
CA PRO A 152 10.50 -12.30 4.72
C PRO A 152 9.94 -13.40 5.65
N GLN A 153 10.35 -13.43 6.92
CA GLN A 153 9.89 -14.46 7.85
C GLN A 153 8.58 -14.05 8.55
N THR A 154 8.48 -12.78 8.91
CA THR A 154 7.33 -12.25 9.67
C THR A 154 6.32 -11.52 8.80
N GLY A 155 6.68 -11.17 7.57
CA GLY A 155 5.90 -10.30 6.69
C GLY A 155 5.90 -8.83 7.13
N GLN A 156 6.60 -8.48 8.21
CA GLN A 156 6.58 -7.14 8.79
C GLN A 156 7.20 -6.12 7.83
N VAL A 157 6.45 -5.07 7.48
CA VAL A 157 6.97 -3.96 6.69
C VAL A 157 7.99 -3.17 7.50
N ARG A 158 9.15 -2.91 6.88
CA ARG A 158 10.28 -2.18 7.45
C ARG A 158 10.44 -0.79 6.86
N GLY A 159 9.89 -0.55 5.67
CA GLY A 159 9.89 0.78 5.07
C GLY A 159 9.22 0.83 3.70
N PHE A 160 8.89 2.05 3.30
CA PHE A 160 8.42 2.41 1.98
C PHE A 160 9.42 3.38 1.36
N LEU A 161 9.82 3.14 0.12
CA LEU A 161 10.62 4.09 -0.66
C LEU A 161 9.75 4.58 -1.82
N ARG A 162 9.66 5.89 -1.95
CA ARG A 162 8.89 6.64 -2.96
C ARG A 162 9.83 7.66 -3.61
N ASP A 163 9.41 8.22 -4.74
CA ASP A 163 10.15 9.28 -5.44
C ASP A 163 11.60 8.90 -5.75
N LEU A 164 11.79 7.63 -6.13
CA LEU A 164 13.11 7.08 -6.41
C LEU A 164 13.68 7.70 -7.70
N PRO A 165 14.96 8.12 -7.70
CA PRO A 165 15.61 8.56 -8.93
C PRO A 165 15.69 7.38 -9.92
N PRO A 166 15.73 7.64 -11.25
CA PRO A 166 15.64 6.59 -12.27
C PRO A 166 16.66 5.45 -12.10
N SER A 167 17.88 5.77 -11.66
CA SER A 167 18.92 4.77 -11.39
C SER A 167 18.58 3.86 -10.21
N ALA A 168 17.99 4.41 -9.14
CA ALA A 168 17.54 3.63 -8.00
C ALA A 168 16.28 2.81 -8.33
N THR A 169 15.39 3.34 -9.17
CA THR A 169 14.21 2.62 -9.68
C THR A 169 14.61 1.39 -10.47
N GLN A 170 15.61 1.50 -11.36
CA GLN A 170 16.11 0.35 -12.11
C GLN A 170 16.79 -0.66 -11.18
N ALA A 171 17.66 -0.20 -10.28
CA ALA A 171 18.32 -1.09 -9.31
C ALA A 171 17.31 -1.81 -8.41
N ALA A 172 16.24 -1.14 -7.98
CA ALA A 172 15.16 -1.73 -7.21
C ALA A 172 14.40 -2.78 -8.02
N ALA A 173 14.08 -2.49 -9.28
CA ALA A 173 13.44 -3.45 -10.19
C ALA A 173 14.30 -4.70 -10.40
N ASP A 174 15.61 -4.55 -10.54
CA ASP A 174 16.55 -5.67 -10.72
C ASP A 174 16.75 -6.47 -9.42
N ALA A 175 16.69 -5.82 -8.26
CA ALA A 175 16.83 -6.44 -6.94
C ALA A 175 15.56 -7.18 -6.49
N VAL A 176 14.46 -7.07 -7.22
CA VAL A 176 13.21 -7.78 -6.93
C VAL A 176 13.46 -9.29 -6.82
N GLY A 177 12.97 -9.91 -5.74
CA GLY A 177 13.14 -11.35 -5.50
C GLY A 177 14.56 -11.77 -5.09
N HIS A 178 15.53 -10.85 -5.10
CA HIS A 178 16.83 -11.04 -4.49
C HIS A 178 16.72 -10.65 -3.02
N ALA A 179 17.10 -11.55 -2.11
CA ALA A 179 17.19 -11.22 -0.69
C ALA A 179 18.22 -10.09 -0.51
N ALA A 180 17.76 -8.91 -0.12
CA ALA A 180 18.61 -7.77 0.19
C ALA A 180 19.31 -8.06 1.53
N GLY A 181 20.34 -8.90 1.49
CA GLY A 181 20.87 -9.55 2.68
C GLY A 181 19.86 -10.52 3.30
N ARG A 182 20.31 -11.35 4.24
CA ARG A 182 19.49 -12.40 4.89
C ARG A 182 18.29 -11.89 5.70
N SER A 183 18.01 -10.59 5.73
CA SER A 183 17.04 -9.98 6.64
C SER A 183 15.86 -9.28 5.96
N LEU A 184 15.96 -8.90 4.67
CA LEU A 184 14.93 -8.07 4.02
C LEU A 184 14.59 -8.58 2.62
N GLU A 185 13.29 -8.65 2.35
CA GLU A 185 12.72 -8.82 1.02
C GLU A 185 12.31 -7.46 0.45
N MET A 186 12.56 -7.29 -0.84
CA MET A 186 12.13 -6.14 -1.61
C MET A 186 10.95 -6.48 -2.53
N LEU A 187 9.88 -5.70 -2.40
CA LEU A 187 8.77 -5.66 -3.37
C LEU A 187 8.85 -4.35 -4.14
N PHE A 188 8.57 -4.40 -5.44
CA PHE A 188 8.62 -3.22 -6.32
C PHE A 188 7.38 -3.18 -7.21
N SER A 189 6.83 -1.99 -7.40
CA SER A 189 5.72 -1.72 -8.31
C SER A 189 5.85 -0.31 -8.89
N ARG A 190 5.37 -0.11 -10.11
CA ARG A 190 5.28 1.22 -10.77
C ARG A 190 3.85 1.70 -10.94
N GLY A 191 2.90 1.01 -10.30
CA GLY A 191 1.47 1.22 -10.50
C GLY A 191 0.77 -0.12 -10.31
N ILE A 192 0.59 -0.87 -11.39
CA ILE A 192 0.13 -2.26 -11.29
C ILE A 192 1.30 -3.25 -11.17
N PRO A 193 1.15 -4.39 -10.46
CA PRO A 193 2.22 -5.38 -10.34
C PRO A 193 2.55 -6.00 -11.71
N GLY A 194 3.84 -6.03 -12.05
CA GLY A 194 4.33 -6.73 -13.25
C GLY A 194 4.24 -8.25 -13.12
N VAL A 195 4.33 -8.96 -14.25
CA VAL A 195 4.20 -10.44 -14.34
C VAL A 195 5.08 -11.21 -13.35
N ASP A 196 6.29 -10.70 -13.06
CA ASP A 196 7.24 -11.34 -12.14
C ASP A 196 6.79 -11.28 -10.67
N ALA A 197 6.01 -10.26 -10.29
CA ALA A 197 5.42 -10.18 -8.96
C ALA A 197 4.40 -11.31 -8.72
N TRP A 198 3.73 -11.77 -9.78
CA TRP A 198 2.73 -12.83 -9.71
C TRP A 198 3.32 -14.24 -9.71
N ARG A 199 4.56 -14.43 -10.17
CA ARG A 199 5.21 -15.75 -10.28
C ARG A 199 5.94 -16.23 -9.02
N ARG A 200 6.16 -15.35 -8.05
CA ARG A 200 6.91 -15.66 -6.82
C ARG A 200 6.28 -16.71 -5.92
#